data_AF-A0AA35XJR7-F1
#
_entry.id   AF-A0AA35XJR7-F1
#
_cell.length_a   1.000
_cell.length_b   1.000
_cell.length_c   1.000
_cell.angle_alpha   90.00
_cell.angle_beta   90.00
_cell.angle_gamma   90.00
#
_symmetry.space_group_name_H-M   'P 1'
#
loop_
_entity.id
_entity.type
_entity.pdbx_description
1 polymer ?
#
loop_
_entity_poly.entity_id
_entity_poly.type
_entity_poly.pdbx_seq_one_letter_code
_entity_poly.pdbx_strand_id
1 'polypeptide(L)'
;MILDFFAGSGTTAHAILELNKKDNGSLQFILVEQMDYVENVTVPRVEKVMKKENIGDFIYCELMQYNQAYMDKIQSAQSSEALVALWRDIAENAFLNWYVNPEMPEEAISNFIAIGDVEKQKHLLAELLDKNQLYVNLSEIEDATHERFLFQECTLYATRCAQNGTRIPR
;
A
#
# COMPACT_ATOMS: atom_id res chain seq x y z
N MET A 1 12.35 -11.11 17.72
CA MET A 1 11.79 -10.47 16.51
C MET A 1 12.19 -9.01 16.53
N ILE A 2 12.70 -8.47 15.44
CA ILE A 2 13.13 -7.07 15.28
C ILE A 2 12.27 -6.41 14.20
N LEU A 3 11.78 -5.21 14.45
CA LEU A 3 11.03 -4.41 13.47
C LEU A 3 11.85 -3.16 13.13
N ASP A 4 12.02 -2.91 11.85
CA ASP A 4 12.61 -1.68 11.32
C ASP A 4 11.62 -1.03 10.36
N PHE A 5 11.06 0.11 10.78
CA PHE A 5 10.06 0.85 10.01
C PHE A 5 10.65 1.94 9.11
N PHE A 6 11.97 2.05 9.07
CA PHE A 6 12.72 2.89 8.15
C PHE A 6 13.87 2.07 7.56
N ALA A 7 13.51 0.97 6.91
CA ALA A 7 14.48 -0.05 6.50
C ALA A 7 15.57 0.52 5.58
N GLY A 8 15.26 1.54 4.77
CA GLY A 8 16.20 2.17 3.86
C GLY A 8 16.80 1.11 2.95
N SER A 9 18.13 1.05 2.89
CA SER A 9 18.83 0.03 2.11
C SER A 9 18.73 -1.40 2.66
N GLY A 10 18.14 -1.66 3.83
CA GLY A 10 18.03 -3.00 4.42
C GLY A 10 19.25 -3.42 5.26
N THR A 11 19.93 -2.46 5.91
CA THR A 11 21.10 -2.72 6.76
C THR A 11 20.75 -3.54 7.99
N THR A 12 19.58 -3.34 8.58
CA THR A 12 19.12 -4.06 9.78
C THR A 12 18.98 -5.55 9.52
N ALA A 13 18.36 -5.94 8.39
CA ALA A 13 18.27 -7.34 7.98
C ALA A 13 19.66 -7.97 7.77
N HIS A 14 20.58 -7.25 7.11
CA HIS A 14 21.95 -7.73 6.92
C HIS A 14 22.62 -8.04 8.27
N ALA A 15 22.57 -7.11 9.22
CA ALA A 15 23.20 -7.28 10.53
C ALA A 15 22.60 -8.48 11.31
N ILE A 16 21.28 -8.66 11.23
CA ILE A 16 20.59 -9.79 11.89
C ILE A 16 21.00 -11.12 11.26
N LEU A 17 21.07 -11.20 9.93
CA LEU A 17 21.51 -12.41 9.23
C LEU A 17 22.95 -12.79 9.58
N GLU A 18 23.84 -11.81 9.65
CA GLU A 18 25.23 -12.01 10.07
C GLU A 18 25.32 -12.47 11.54
N LEU A 19 24.56 -11.85 12.44
CA LEU A 19 24.52 -12.21 13.85
C LEU A 19 23.98 -13.63 14.06
N ASN A 20 22.88 -13.99 13.38
CA ASN A 20 22.33 -15.35 13.44
C ASN A 20 23.34 -16.39 12.97
N LYS A 21 24.11 -16.10 11.92
CA LYS A 21 25.17 -16.99 11.46
C LYS A 21 26.30 -17.13 12.48
N LYS A 22 26.72 -16.02 13.08
CA LYS A 22 27.85 -16.00 14.04
C LYS A 22 27.52 -16.76 15.32
N ASP A 23 26.33 -16.53 15.86
CA ASP A 23 25.96 -17.02 17.19
C ASP A 23 25.01 -18.23 17.12
N ASN A 24 24.81 -18.79 15.92
CA ASN A 24 23.82 -19.83 15.62
C ASN A 24 22.42 -19.47 16.17
N GLY A 25 22.05 -18.20 16.00
CA GLY A 25 20.81 -17.60 16.46
C GLY A 25 19.66 -17.75 15.48
N SER A 26 18.45 -17.36 15.93
CA SER A 26 17.21 -17.49 15.17
C SER A 26 16.37 -16.20 15.18
N LEU A 27 17.02 -15.04 15.21
CA LEU A 27 16.34 -13.75 15.21
C LEU A 27 15.61 -13.53 13.88
N GLN A 28 14.32 -13.22 13.96
CA GLN A 28 13.50 -12.83 12.82
C GLN A 28 13.41 -11.30 12.72
N PHE A 29 13.24 -10.79 11.50
CA PHE A 29 13.07 -9.37 11.24
C PHE A 29 11.85 -9.07 10.37
N ILE A 30 11.30 -7.88 10.53
CA ILE A 30 10.30 -7.27 9.65
C ILE A 30 10.88 -5.92 9.22
N LEU A 31 10.90 -5.68 7.92
CA LEU A 31 11.31 -4.41 7.33
C LEU A 31 10.09 -3.73 6.73
N VAL A 32 9.93 -2.44 7.00
CA VAL A 32 8.95 -1.58 6.32
C VAL A 32 9.72 -0.46 5.63
N GLU A 33 9.37 -0.24 4.37
CA GLU A 33 9.90 0.82 3.52
C GLU A 33 8.76 1.40 2.69
N GLN A 34 8.75 2.72 2.51
CA GLN A 34 7.68 3.45 1.83
C GLN A 34 8.09 3.95 0.44
N MET A 35 9.39 4.00 0.17
CA MET A 35 9.91 4.57 -1.07
C MET A 35 10.02 3.52 -2.19
N ASP A 36 9.78 3.94 -3.43
CA ASP A 36 9.84 3.10 -4.64
C ASP A 36 11.20 2.40 -4.87
N TYR A 37 12.26 2.85 -4.19
CA TYR A 37 13.56 2.18 -4.26
C TYR A 37 13.56 0.80 -3.58
N VAL A 38 12.51 0.45 -2.83
CA VAL A 38 12.42 -0.83 -2.11
C VAL A 38 12.66 -2.03 -3.03
N GLU A 39 12.07 -2.02 -4.23
CA GLU A 39 12.20 -3.08 -5.23
C GLU A 39 13.59 -3.17 -5.84
N ASN A 40 14.28 -2.04 -5.99
CA ASN A 40 15.53 -1.93 -6.72
C ASN A 40 16.77 -1.92 -5.81
N VAL A 41 16.60 -1.64 -4.51
CA VAL A 41 17.68 -1.46 -3.55
C VAL A 41 17.51 -2.40 -2.36
N THR A 42 16.41 -2.29 -1.64
CA THR A 42 16.20 -2.96 -0.35
C THR A 42 16.02 -4.47 -0.53
N VAL A 43 15.04 -4.88 -1.34
CA VAL A 43 14.75 -6.28 -1.63
C VAL A 43 15.96 -6.98 -2.27
N PRO A 44 16.60 -6.45 -3.34
CA PRO A 44 17.74 -7.11 -3.95
C PRO A 44 18.95 -7.25 -3.02
N ARG A 45 19.17 -6.27 -2.12
CA ARG A 45 20.24 -6.39 -1.12
C ARG A 45 19.96 -7.53 -0.16
N VAL A 46 18.76 -7.60 0.41
CA VAL A 46 18.39 -8.65 1.38
C VAL A 46 18.47 -10.02 0.71
N GLU A 47 17.91 -10.17 -0.49
CA GLU A 47 18.02 -11.43 -1.25
C GLU A 47 19.46 -11.85 -1.50
N LYS A 48 20.34 -10.90 -1.86
CA LYS A 48 21.75 -11.19 -2.12
C LYS A 48 22.46 -11.72 -0.88
N VAL A 49 22.15 -11.17 0.30
CA VAL A 49 22.70 -11.66 1.57
C VAL A 49 22.13 -13.03 1.90
N MET A 50 20.81 -13.22 1.78
CA MET A 50 20.15 -14.52 2.02
C MET A 50 20.74 -15.62 1.12
N LYS A 51 20.90 -15.36 -0.18
CA LYS A 51 21.52 -16.26 -1.17
C LYS A 51 22.98 -16.57 -0.82
N LYS A 52 23.75 -15.57 -0.39
CA LYS A 52 25.17 -15.74 0.00
C LYS A 52 25.33 -16.63 1.23
N GLU A 53 24.43 -16.49 2.20
CA GLU A 53 24.50 -17.21 3.47
C GLU A 53 23.68 -18.51 3.47
N ASN A 54 22.97 -18.81 2.37
CA ASN A 54 22.07 -19.95 2.21
C ASN A 54 21.01 -20.04 3.33
N ILE A 55 20.48 -18.87 3.70
CA ILE A 55 19.50 -18.71 4.79
C ILE A 55 18.11 -18.59 4.17
N GLY A 56 17.22 -19.53 4.53
CA GLY A 56 15.75 -19.44 4.52
C GLY A 56 15.03 -18.73 3.36
N ASP A 57 13.76 -18.41 3.62
CA ASP A 57 12.89 -17.66 2.70
C ASP A 57 12.75 -16.21 3.17
N PHE A 58 12.62 -15.29 2.22
CA PHE A 58 12.30 -13.88 2.43
C PHE A 58 10.98 -13.60 1.73
N ILE A 59 10.03 -13.01 2.45
CA ILE A 59 8.72 -12.65 1.92
C ILE A 59 8.69 -11.14 1.72
N TYR A 60 8.35 -10.73 0.51
CA TYR A 60 8.04 -9.36 0.15
C TYR A 60 6.53 -9.23 -0.07
N CYS A 61 5.94 -8.18 0.50
CA CYS A 61 4.53 -7.86 0.35
C CYS A 61 4.34 -6.34 0.34
N GLU A 62 3.36 -5.88 -0.41
CA GLU A 62 2.95 -4.47 -0.49
C GLU A 62 1.56 -4.29 0.08
N LEU A 63 1.25 -3.06 0.53
CA LEU A 63 -0.08 -2.74 0.99
C LEU A 63 -1.01 -2.56 -0.20
N MET A 64 -2.12 -3.30 -0.18
CA MET A 64 -3.17 -3.18 -1.18
C MET A 64 -3.83 -1.80 -1.11
N GLN A 65 -3.75 -1.06 -2.22
CA GLN A 65 -4.31 0.29 -2.30
C GLN A 65 -5.85 0.26 -2.22
N TYR A 66 -6.40 1.20 -1.46
CA TYR A 66 -7.84 1.50 -1.44
C TYR A 66 -8.06 2.98 -1.78
N ASN A 67 -8.25 3.88 -0.81
CA ASN A 67 -8.37 5.32 -1.09
C ASN A 67 -7.07 5.93 -1.66
N GLN A 68 -5.92 5.24 -1.56
CA GLN A 68 -4.68 5.66 -2.20
C GLN A 68 -4.85 5.83 -3.72
N ALA A 69 -5.58 4.93 -4.39
CA ALA A 69 -5.82 5.04 -5.82
C ALA A 69 -6.64 6.30 -6.18
N TYR A 70 -7.56 6.72 -5.30
CA TYR A 70 -8.28 7.98 -5.45
C TYR A 70 -7.37 9.18 -5.21
N MET A 71 -6.47 9.12 -4.22
CA MET A 71 -5.49 10.16 -3.96
C MET A 71 -4.60 10.42 -5.18
N ASP A 72 -4.11 9.37 -5.82
CA ASP A 72 -3.25 9.48 -7.01
C ASP A 72 -4.01 10.09 -8.20
N LYS A 73 -5.28 9.70 -8.39
CA LYS A 73 -6.17 10.30 -9.39
C LYS A 73 -6.45 11.78 -9.11
N ILE A 74 -6.66 12.16 -7.85
CA ILE A 74 -6.88 13.57 -7.45
C ILE A 74 -5.63 14.40 -7.75
N GLN A 75 -4.44 13.91 -7.38
CA GLN A 75 -3.19 14.62 -7.62
C GLN A 75 -2.89 14.80 -9.12
N SER A 76 -3.15 13.76 -9.92
CA SER A 76 -2.92 13.78 -11.36
C SER A 76 -3.97 14.55 -12.18
N ALA A 77 -5.15 14.83 -11.60
CA ALA A 77 -6.20 15.59 -12.28
C ALA A 77 -5.74 17.01 -12.67
N GLN A 78 -6.11 17.45 -13.87
CA GLN A 78 -5.71 18.76 -14.43
C GLN A 78 -6.90 19.71 -14.62
N SER A 79 -8.13 19.25 -14.41
CA SER A 79 -9.34 20.05 -14.62
C SER A 79 -10.38 19.83 -13.51
N SER A 80 -11.20 20.86 -13.29
CA SER A 80 -12.30 20.81 -12.34
C SER A 80 -13.35 19.76 -12.72
N GLU A 81 -13.57 19.54 -14.02
CA GLU A 81 -14.50 18.53 -14.52
C GLU A 81 -14.03 17.11 -14.15
N ALA A 82 -12.72 16.84 -14.25
CA ALA A 82 -12.15 15.56 -13.85
C ALA A 82 -12.29 15.34 -12.33
N LEU A 83 -12.08 16.38 -11.53
CA LEU A 83 -12.26 16.33 -10.08
C LEU A 83 -13.72 16.08 -9.68
N VAL A 84 -14.69 16.67 -10.38
CA VAL A 84 -16.12 16.42 -10.14
C VAL A 84 -16.48 14.98 -10.50
N ALA A 85 -15.93 14.42 -11.58
CA ALA A 85 -16.13 13.02 -11.93
C ALA A 85 -15.55 12.07 -10.87
N LEU A 86 -14.35 12.36 -10.37
CA LEU A 86 -13.73 11.61 -9.26
C LEU A 86 -14.54 11.71 -7.98
N TRP A 87 -15.07 12.89 -7.65
CA TRP A 87 -15.91 13.06 -6.46
C TRP A 87 -17.18 12.20 -6.53
N ARG A 88 -17.82 12.10 -7.70
CA ARG A 88 -18.97 11.20 -7.91
C ARG A 88 -18.58 9.73 -7.72
N ASP A 89 -17.45 9.31 -8.29
CA ASP A 89 -16.94 7.94 -8.15
C ASP A 89 -16.62 7.60 -6.68
N ILE A 90 -15.99 8.54 -5.95
CA ILE A 90 -15.73 8.41 -4.51
C ILE A 90 -17.05 8.32 -3.71
N ALA A 91 -18.05 9.13 -4.05
CA ALA A 91 -19.35 9.11 -3.37
C ALA A 91 -20.12 7.80 -3.57
N GLU A 92 -19.94 7.13 -4.71
CA GLU A 92 -20.58 5.85 -5.01
C GLU A 92 -19.79 4.65 -4.46
N ASN A 93 -18.46 4.70 -4.46
CA ASN A 93 -17.60 3.52 -4.29
C ASN A 93 -16.63 3.56 -3.11
N ALA A 94 -16.32 4.73 -2.53
CA ALA A 94 -15.45 4.82 -1.37
C ALA A 94 -16.26 4.75 -0.07
N PHE A 95 -15.72 4.06 0.95
CA PHE A 95 -16.19 4.20 2.34
C PHE A 95 -15.91 5.62 2.83
N LEU A 96 -16.76 6.57 2.44
CA LEU A 96 -16.75 7.92 2.97
C LEU A 96 -17.17 7.86 4.44
N ASN A 97 -16.43 8.57 5.30
CA ASN A 97 -16.85 8.81 6.68
C ASN A 97 -18.12 9.66 6.67
N TRP A 98 -19.25 8.98 6.62
CA TRP A 98 -20.59 9.46 6.36
C TRP A 98 -21.17 10.27 7.53
N TYR A 99 -20.67 11.47 7.79
CA TYR A 99 -21.34 12.36 8.73
C TYR A 99 -22.43 13.25 8.10
N VAL A 100 -22.55 13.40 6.77
CA VAL A 100 -23.61 14.25 6.17
C VAL A 100 -24.01 13.84 4.72
N ASN A 101 -25.29 13.49 4.56
CA ASN A 101 -26.22 13.54 3.39
C ASN A 101 -25.88 12.94 1.97
N PRO A 102 -26.53 11.82 1.51
CA PRO A 102 -26.15 10.97 0.33
C PRO A 102 -26.22 11.68 -0.99
N GLU A 103 -27.00 12.74 -1.00
CA GLU A 103 -27.18 13.61 -2.12
C GLU A 103 -26.23 14.76 -1.97
N MET A 104 -25.21 14.81 -2.84
CA MET A 104 -24.49 16.04 -3.11
C MET A 104 -25.51 17.05 -3.64
N PRO A 105 -25.83 18.13 -2.90
CA PRO A 105 -26.71 19.16 -3.42
C PRO A 105 -26.06 19.73 -4.68
N GLU A 106 -26.84 20.03 -5.73
CA GLU A 106 -26.30 20.69 -6.93
C GLU A 106 -25.57 22.00 -6.58
N GLU A 107 -25.96 22.63 -5.48
CA GLU A 107 -25.29 23.79 -4.87
C GLU A 107 -23.85 23.49 -4.45
N ALA A 108 -23.55 22.30 -3.93
CA ALA A 108 -22.19 21.92 -3.51
C ALA A 108 -21.25 21.75 -4.71
N ILE A 109 -21.75 21.16 -5.81
CA ILE A 109 -21.01 21.07 -7.08
C ILE A 109 -20.77 22.47 -7.65
N SER A 110 -21.80 23.31 -7.64
CA SER A 110 -21.73 24.68 -8.15
C SER A 110 -20.73 25.52 -7.35
N ASN A 111 -20.75 25.40 -6.01
CA ASN A 111 -19.79 26.04 -5.12
C ASN A 111 -18.36 25.53 -5.35
N PHE A 112 -18.19 24.22 -5.57
CA PHE A 112 -16.89 23.61 -5.86
C PHE A 112 -16.29 24.12 -7.18
N ILE A 113 -17.09 24.17 -8.25
CA ILE A 113 -16.68 24.74 -9.53
C ILE A 113 -16.37 26.23 -9.40
N ALA A 114 -17.17 26.97 -8.61
CA ALA A 114 -16.97 28.40 -8.37
C ALA A 114 -15.65 28.75 -7.65
N ILE A 115 -15.00 27.79 -6.97
CA ILE A 115 -13.64 27.99 -6.41
C ILE A 115 -12.64 28.34 -7.52
N GLY A 116 -12.80 27.77 -8.73
CA GLY A 116 -12.00 28.05 -9.93
C GLY A 116 -10.51 27.67 -9.87
N ASP A 117 -9.98 27.42 -8.68
CA ASP A 117 -8.60 27.04 -8.41
C ASP A 117 -8.50 25.52 -8.23
N VAL A 118 -7.91 24.85 -9.24
CA VAL A 118 -7.75 23.40 -9.30
C VAL A 118 -6.96 22.86 -8.11
N GLU A 119 -5.96 23.58 -7.61
CA GLU A 119 -5.14 23.12 -6.49
C GLU A 119 -5.93 23.16 -5.17
N LYS A 120 -6.76 24.20 -4.98
CA LYS A 120 -7.69 24.24 -3.84
C LYS A 120 -8.76 23.15 -3.92
N GLN A 121 -9.26 22.88 -5.11
CA GLN A 121 -10.24 21.82 -5.36
C GLN A 121 -9.66 20.43 -5.05
N LYS A 122 -8.41 20.16 -5.46
CA LYS A 122 -7.67 18.93 -5.09
C LYS A 122 -7.53 18.78 -3.59
N HIS A 123 -7.11 19.86 -2.92
CA HIS A 123 -6.92 19.85 -1.48
C HIS A 123 -8.22 19.52 -0.73
N LEU A 124 -9.32 20.17 -1.09
CA LEU A 124 -10.64 19.92 -0.49
C LEU A 124 -11.11 18.48 -0.71
N LEU A 125 -10.96 17.95 -1.93
CA LEU A 125 -11.37 16.58 -2.22
C LEU A 125 -10.48 15.55 -1.49
N ALA A 126 -9.19 15.81 -1.35
CA ALA A 126 -8.26 15.00 -0.57
C ALA A 126 -8.58 15.03 0.94
N GLU A 127 -9.13 16.12 1.47
CA GLU A 127 -9.58 16.22 2.86
C GLU A 127 -10.86 15.41 3.14
N LEU A 128 -11.70 15.20 2.13
CA LEU A 128 -12.93 14.39 2.25
C LEU A 128 -12.65 12.89 2.34
N LEU A 129 -11.48 12.44 1.89
CA LEU A 129 -11.09 11.03 1.98
C LEU A 129 -10.65 10.67 3.40
N ASP A 130 -11.15 9.54 3.91
CA ASP A 130 -10.64 8.99 5.17
C ASP A 130 -9.22 8.45 4.96
N LYS A 131 -8.25 9.16 5.56
CA LYS A 131 -6.83 8.82 5.51
C LYS A 131 -6.51 7.51 6.23
N ASN A 132 -7.37 7.05 7.14
CA ASN A 132 -7.22 5.75 7.78
C ASN A 132 -7.63 4.59 6.86
N GLN A 133 -8.29 4.88 5.74
CA GLN A 133 -8.74 3.91 4.74
C GLN A 133 -7.98 4.07 3.41
N LEU A 134 -6.71 4.53 3.45
CA LEU A 134 -5.88 4.60 2.24
C LEU A 134 -5.54 3.21 1.69
N TYR A 135 -5.45 2.22 2.56
CA TYR A 135 -5.14 0.83 2.23
C TYR A 135 -6.20 -0.09 2.85
N VAL A 136 -6.38 -1.26 2.25
CA VAL A 136 -7.34 -2.24 2.73
C VAL A 136 -6.91 -2.79 4.09
N ASN A 137 -7.81 -2.78 5.07
CA ASN A 137 -7.55 -3.37 6.37
C ASN A 137 -7.48 -4.90 6.27
N LEU A 138 -6.65 -5.51 7.12
CA LEU A 138 -6.51 -6.97 7.16
C LEU A 138 -7.86 -7.69 7.38
N SER A 139 -8.78 -7.10 8.15
CA SER A 139 -10.10 -7.69 8.42
C SER A 139 -11.05 -7.70 7.21
N GLU A 140 -10.78 -6.90 6.19
CA GLU A 140 -11.66 -6.67 5.03
C GLU A 140 -11.06 -7.25 3.74
N ILE A 141 -9.86 -7.86 3.83
CA ILE A 141 -9.12 -8.38 2.67
C ILE A 141 -9.85 -9.53 1.97
N GLU A 142 -10.68 -10.29 2.70
CA GLU A 142 -11.44 -11.43 2.19
C GLU A 142 -12.85 -11.06 1.71
N ASP A 143 -13.26 -9.80 1.82
CA ASP A 143 -14.58 -9.39 1.36
C ASP A 143 -14.66 -9.49 -0.17
N ALA A 144 -15.79 -10.02 -0.67
CA ALA A 144 -16.04 -10.24 -2.10
C ALA A 144 -15.85 -8.98 -2.98
N THR A 145 -15.97 -7.79 -2.36
CA THR A 145 -15.72 -6.49 -2.99
C THR A 145 -14.23 -6.29 -3.36
N HIS A 146 -13.31 -6.89 -2.60
CA HIS A 146 -11.85 -6.77 -2.76
C HIS A 146 -11.23 -7.96 -3.51
N GLU A 147 -11.94 -9.09 -3.66
CA GLU A 147 -11.46 -10.29 -4.36
C GLU A 147 -11.00 -10.03 -5.81
N ARG A 148 -11.54 -9.00 -6.48
CA ARG A 148 -11.13 -8.63 -7.85
C ARG A 148 -9.72 -8.06 -7.95
N PHE A 149 -9.17 -7.51 -6.86
CA PHE A 149 -7.86 -6.85 -6.83
C PHE A 149 -6.75 -7.73 -6.23
N LEU A 150 -7.09 -8.83 -5.53
CA LEU A 150 -6.14 -9.75 -4.87
C LEU A 150 -5.18 -10.46 -5.83
N PHE A 151 -5.50 -10.55 -7.13
CA PHE A 151 -4.71 -11.31 -8.09
C PHE A 151 -3.65 -10.50 -8.87
N GLN A 152 -3.53 -9.18 -8.65
CA GLN A 152 -2.66 -8.34 -9.48
C GLN A 152 -1.34 -7.88 -8.86
N GLU A 153 -1.20 -7.80 -7.52
CA GLU A 153 -0.02 -7.12 -6.92
C GLU A 153 0.87 -7.97 -5.99
N CYS A 154 0.46 -9.18 -5.60
CA CYS A 154 1.36 -10.09 -4.91
C CYS A 154 2.33 -10.76 -5.90
N THR A 155 3.36 -10.02 -6.34
CA THR A 155 4.50 -10.62 -7.05
C THR A 155 5.33 -11.41 -6.04
N LEU A 156 4.88 -12.64 -5.78
CA LEU A 156 5.57 -13.59 -4.92
C LEU A 156 6.91 -13.95 -5.59
N TYR A 157 8.00 -13.25 -5.24
CA TYR A 157 9.36 -13.73 -5.50
C TYR A 157 9.68 -14.93 -4.58
N ALA A 158 8.85 -15.97 -4.66
CA ALA A 158 9.12 -17.26 -4.04
C ALA A 158 10.21 -17.95 -4.87
N THR A 159 11.47 -17.60 -4.61
CA THR A 159 12.57 -18.45 -5.03
C THR A 159 12.50 -19.74 -4.21
N ARG A 160 11.76 -20.73 -4.76
CA ARG A 160 11.75 -22.16 -4.40
C ARG A 160 10.72 -22.65 -3.36
N CYS A 161 9.43 -22.36 -3.55
CA CYS A 161 8.34 -23.14 -2.93
C CYS A 161 7.75 -24.25 -3.83
N ALA A 162 8.30 -24.51 -5.02
CA ALA A 162 7.73 -25.50 -5.95
C ALA A 162 8.16 -26.97 -5.72
N GLN A 163 8.91 -27.30 -4.67
CA GLN A 163 9.31 -28.70 -4.43
C GLN A 163 8.88 -29.32 -3.10
N ASN A 164 8.35 -28.57 -2.13
CA ASN A 164 7.80 -29.18 -0.91
C ASN A 164 6.60 -28.38 -0.40
N GLY A 165 5.43 -28.63 -1.03
CA GLY A 165 4.14 -28.87 -0.38
C GLY A 165 3.65 -27.98 0.78
N THR A 166 4.17 -26.78 1.00
CA THR A 166 3.74 -25.94 2.13
C THR A 166 2.82 -24.86 1.60
N ARG A 167 1.51 -25.15 1.62
CA ARG A 167 0.48 -24.10 1.58
C ARG A 167 0.76 -23.16 2.74
N ILE A 168 0.83 -21.86 2.46
CA ILE A 168 0.62 -20.84 3.48
C ILE A 168 -0.79 -21.12 4.05
N PRO A 169 -0.93 -21.40 5.36
CA PRO A 169 -2.23 -21.72 5.93
C PRO A 169 -3.16 -20.52 5.76
N ARG A 170 -4.44 -20.85 5.48
CA ARG A 170 -5.57 -19.92 5.55
C ARG A 170 -5.66 -19.31 6.95
#